data_AF-A0A2L0ADN4-F1
#
_entry.id   AF-A0A2L0ADN4-F1
#
_cell.length_a   1.000
_cell.length_b   1.000
_cell.length_c   1.000
_cell.angle_alpha   90.00
_cell.angle_beta   90.00
_cell.angle_gamma   90.00
#
_symmetry.space_group_name_H-M   'P 1'
#
loop_
_entity.id
_entity.type
_entity.pdbx_description
1 polymer ?
#
loop_
_entity_poly.entity_id
_entity_poly.type
_entity_poly.pdbx_seq_one_letter_code
_entity_poly.pdbx_strand_id
1 'polypeptide(L)'
;MENRRIVSLLPSATEIAVALGFGEQLVGRSHECDWPSAVESLPPITKSKLAKGLKSGEIELRVQEIVASGLSVYEVDGEKLRALQPDVILTQTQCAVCAVTPADLEDAIAQWTGQEPTLVSLAPDDMADVWGDFLRVGAALDAEDRAREVVAQLQARMAAINIAVAGKPKPRVAAIEWLDPLMVAGNWVPELIEVAGGTSVLATPGQHSPWIEWEQLAAADPDVLVLMPCGFRIAQALDEYPSLSADPRWRALRAVQEGRVYATDGQYFFNRPGPRLVESAEILAEICHPDIAPFGHEGAAWVRIAE
;
A
#
# COMPACT_ATOMS: atom_id res chain seq x y z
N MET A 1 3.86 -2.92 -31.50
CA MET A 1 3.37 -2.66 -30.14
C MET A 1 2.27 -1.64 -30.27
N GLU A 2 1.03 -2.09 -30.20
CA GLU A 2 -0.13 -1.22 -30.39
C GLU A 2 -0.15 -0.10 -29.35
N ASN A 3 -0.54 1.08 -29.81
CA ASN A 3 -0.54 2.36 -29.12
C ASN A 3 -1.65 2.42 -28.05
N ARG A 4 -1.67 1.46 -27.10
CA ARG A 4 -2.70 1.38 -26.06
C ARG A 4 -2.66 2.63 -25.19
N ARG A 5 -3.81 3.21 -24.91
CA ARG A 5 -4.01 4.36 -24.04
C ARG A 5 -4.49 3.84 -22.69
N ILE A 6 -3.68 4.04 -21.66
CA ILE A 6 -3.94 3.48 -20.33
C ILE A 6 -4.31 4.61 -19.38
N VAL A 7 -5.43 4.44 -18.68
CA VAL A 7 -5.73 5.24 -17.49
C VAL A 7 -5.56 4.35 -16.27
N SER A 8 -4.85 4.84 -15.26
CA SER A 8 -4.68 4.10 -14.00
C SER A 8 -5.28 4.87 -12.83
N LEU A 9 -6.27 4.30 -12.17
CA LEU A 9 -7.00 4.90 -11.06
C LEU A 9 -6.51 4.42 -9.68
N LEU A 10 -5.43 3.64 -9.65
CA LEU A 10 -4.85 3.03 -8.46
C LEU A 10 -3.31 3.20 -8.46
N PRO A 11 -2.67 3.66 -7.37
CA PRO A 11 -1.22 3.83 -7.32
C PRO A 11 -0.44 2.55 -7.65
N SER A 12 -0.79 1.41 -7.04
CA SER A 12 -0.11 0.14 -7.31
C SER A 12 -0.27 -0.32 -8.75
N ALA A 13 -1.44 -0.14 -9.36
CA ALA A 13 -1.66 -0.47 -10.77
C ALA A 13 -0.82 0.41 -11.71
N THR A 14 -0.63 1.69 -11.37
CA THR A 14 0.27 2.60 -12.10
C THR A 14 1.70 2.07 -12.05
N GLU A 15 2.17 1.68 -10.88
CA GLU A 15 3.52 1.16 -10.68
C GLU A 15 3.73 -0.18 -11.40
N ILE A 16 2.72 -1.07 -11.39
CA ILE A 16 2.72 -2.31 -12.18
C ILE A 16 2.83 -1.98 -13.68
N ALA A 17 1.97 -1.11 -14.22
CA ALA A 17 2.01 -0.73 -15.63
C ALA A 17 3.38 -0.18 -16.03
N VAL A 18 3.99 0.66 -15.19
CA VAL A 18 5.34 1.20 -15.40
C VAL A 18 6.40 0.11 -15.34
N ALA A 19 6.34 -0.83 -14.39
CA ALA A 19 7.28 -1.94 -14.30
C ALA A 19 7.19 -2.86 -15.52
N LEU A 20 5.99 -3.03 -16.08
CA LEU A 20 5.75 -3.70 -17.36
C LEU A 20 6.12 -2.85 -18.59
N GLY A 21 6.67 -1.65 -18.36
CA GLY A 21 7.16 -0.71 -19.37
C GLY A 21 6.09 -0.06 -20.23
N PHE A 22 4.90 0.13 -19.66
CA PHE A 22 3.79 0.86 -20.26
C PHE A 22 3.68 2.31 -19.75
N GLY A 23 4.77 2.86 -19.17
CA GLY A 23 4.76 4.21 -18.60
C GLY A 23 4.44 5.31 -19.63
N GLU A 24 4.90 5.17 -20.88
CA GLU A 24 4.63 6.13 -21.96
C GLU A 24 3.20 6.03 -22.50
N GLN A 25 2.52 4.91 -22.24
CA GLN A 25 1.15 4.61 -22.66
C GLN A 25 0.12 5.11 -21.64
N LEU A 26 0.55 5.53 -20.46
CA LEU A 26 -0.31 6.18 -19.47
C LEU A 26 -0.71 7.56 -19.97
N VAL A 27 -2.02 7.79 -20.10
CA VAL A 27 -2.60 9.06 -20.58
C VAL A 27 -3.36 9.81 -19.48
N GLY A 28 -3.58 9.17 -18.34
CA GLY A 28 -4.20 9.80 -17.19
C GLY A 28 -4.16 8.91 -15.95
N ARG A 29 -4.39 9.52 -14.79
CA ARG A 29 -4.11 8.88 -13.50
C ARG A 29 -5.11 9.26 -12.41
N SER A 30 -5.09 8.57 -11.27
CA SER A 30 -5.70 9.11 -10.03
C SER A 30 -4.84 10.21 -9.43
N HIS A 31 -5.44 11.04 -8.56
CA HIS A 31 -4.70 12.06 -7.80
C HIS A 31 -3.60 11.47 -6.90
N GLU A 32 -3.78 10.23 -6.41
CA GLU A 32 -2.83 9.52 -5.54
C GLU A 32 -1.71 8.79 -6.32
N CYS A 33 -1.83 8.67 -7.65
CA CYS A 33 -0.77 8.08 -8.47
C CYS A 33 0.37 9.09 -8.67
N ASP A 34 1.42 8.94 -7.89
CA ASP A 34 2.54 9.90 -7.80
C ASP A 34 3.91 9.22 -7.96
N TRP A 35 3.93 7.93 -8.33
CA TRP A 35 5.16 7.17 -8.52
C TRP A 35 5.16 6.32 -9.78
N PRO A 36 6.28 6.27 -10.54
CA PRO A 36 7.44 7.17 -10.43
C PRO A 36 7.05 8.61 -10.76
N SER A 37 7.82 9.60 -10.28
CA SER A 37 7.47 11.03 -10.38
C SER A 37 7.12 11.53 -11.79
N ALA A 38 7.60 10.88 -12.84
CA ALA A 38 7.22 11.17 -14.22
C ALA A 38 5.69 11.10 -14.46
N VAL A 39 4.98 10.20 -13.76
CA VAL A 39 3.52 10.04 -13.91
C VAL A 39 2.75 11.23 -13.35
N GLU A 40 3.35 12.04 -12.47
CA GLU A 40 2.69 13.21 -11.89
C GLU A 40 2.31 14.25 -12.94
N SER A 41 3.02 14.26 -14.07
CA SER A 41 2.75 15.14 -15.22
C SER A 41 1.47 14.78 -15.98
N LEU A 42 0.94 13.57 -15.79
CA LEU A 42 -0.31 13.12 -16.39
C LEU A 42 -1.52 13.77 -15.71
N PRO A 43 -2.61 14.01 -16.45
CA PRO A 43 -3.80 14.62 -15.90
C PRO A 43 -4.44 13.73 -14.81
N PRO A 44 -4.70 14.27 -13.61
CA PRO A 44 -5.49 13.57 -12.61
C PRO A 44 -6.97 13.59 -13.00
N ILE A 45 -7.59 12.42 -13.03
CA ILE A 45 -8.99 12.21 -13.38
C ILE A 45 -9.85 12.03 -12.12
N THR A 46 -9.24 11.85 -10.96
CA THR A 46 -9.95 11.73 -9.68
C THR A 46 -9.51 12.80 -8.71
N LYS A 47 -10.35 13.06 -7.70
CA LYS A 47 -10.02 13.95 -6.57
C LYS A 47 -10.56 13.39 -5.26
N SER A 48 -9.89 13.69 -4.16
CA SER A 48 -10.37 13.37 -2.80
C SER A 48 -11.36 14.41 -2.29
N LYS A 49 -12.40 13.94 -1.58
CA LYS A 49 -13.30 14.79 -0.79
C LYS A 49 -12.75 15.07 0.62
N LEU A 50 -11.66 14.42 1.00
CA LEU A 50 -10.99 14.66 2.27
C LEU A 50 -10.09 15.90 2.17
N ALA A 51 -10.05 16.67 3.26
CA ALA A 51 -9.08 17.75 3.37
C ALA A 51 -7.66 17.17 3.52
N LYS A 52 -6.67 17.91 3.03
CA LYS A 52 -5.27 17.54 3.21
C LYS A 52 -4.83 17.82 4.65
N GLY A 53 -3.92 17.00 5.17
CA GLY A 53 -3.26 17.22 6.47
C GLY A 53 -4.10 16.82 7.69
N LEU A 54 -5.16 16.03 7.51
CA LEU A 54 -5.92 15.43 8.60
C LEU A 54 -5.11 14.34 9.31
N LYS A 55 -5.32 14.18 10.61
CA LYS A 55 -4.76 13.09 11.42
C LYS A 55 -5.58 11.80 11.31
N SER A 56 -5.02 10.64 11.66
CA SER A 56 -5.71 9.34 11.55
C SER A 56 -7.14 9.34 12.12
N GLY A 57 -7.35 9.83 13.33
CA GLY A 57 -8.69 9.89 13.94
C GLY A 57 -9.66 10.86 13.22
N GLU A 58 -9.16 11.97 12.68
CA GLU A 58 -9.97 12.93 11.92
C GLU A 58 -10.37 12.37 10.54
N ILE A 59 -9.45 11.63 9.90
CA ILE A 59 -9.72 10.92 8.65
C ILE A 59 -10.80 9.86 8.90
N GLU A 60 -10.68 9.07 9.97
CA GLU A 60 -11.62 8.00 10.29
C GLU A 60 -13.05 8.55 10.45
N LEU A 61 -13.22 9.59 11.27
CA LEU A 61 -14.52 10.25 11.45
C LEU A 61 -15.08 10.74 10.12
N ARG A 62 -14.25 11.35 9.28
CA ARG A 62 -14.70 11.91 8.01
C ARG A 62 -15.06 10.83 6.99
N VAL A 63 -14.30 9.75 6.92
CA VAL A 63 -14.59 8.59 6.06
C VAL A 63 -15.91 7.96 6.50
N GLN A 64 -16.12 7.73 7.80
CA GLN A 64 -17.37 7.20 8.33
C GLN A 64 -18.57 8.09 7.95
N GLU A 65 -18.46 9.41 8.07
CA GLU A 65 -19.52 10.35 7.66
C GLU A 65 -19.88 10.26 6.17
N ILE A 66 -18.85 10.19 5.30
CA ILE A 66 -19.02 10.10 3.84
C ILE A 66 -19.71 8.78 3.48
N VAL A 67 -19.20 7.66 4.01
CA VAL A 67 -19.73 6.32 3.75
C VAL A 67 -21.15 6.17 4.30
N ALA A 68 -21.45 6.67 5.51
CA ALA A 68 -22.79 6.66 6.09
C ALA A 68 -23.79 7.47 5.27
N SER A 69 -23.31 8.47 4.51
CA SER A 69 -24.12 9.25 3.57
C SER A 69 -24.32 8.55 2.21
N GLY A 70 -23.79 7.33 2.04
CA GLY A 70 -23.83 6.58 0.78
C GLY A 70 -22.97 7.19 -0.33
N LEU A 71 -22.00 8.04 0.04
CA LEU A 71 -21.12 8.72 -0.90
C LEU A 71 -19.75 8.02 -0.96
N SER A 72 -19.09 8.12 -2.12
CA SER A 72 -17.69 7.75 -2.26
C SER A 72 -16.75 8.81 -1.69
N VAL A 73 -15.61 8.38 -1.15
CA VAL A 73 -14.53 9.27 -0.68
C VAL A 73 -13.89 10.04 -1.85
N TYR A 74 -13.99 9.50 -3.06
CA TYR A 74 -13.42 10.08 -4.27
C TYR A 74 -14.48 10.44 -5.30
N GLU A 75 -14.12 11.31 -6.23
CA GLU A 75 -14.93 11.62 -7.41
C GLU A 75 -14.13 11.31 -8.67
N VAL A 76 -14.81 10.77 -9.69
CA VAL A 76 -14.27 10.55 -11.03
C VAL A 76 -14.74 11.66 -11.97
N ASP A 77 -13.81 12.30 -12.67
CA ASP A 77 -14.09 13.26 -13.73
C ASP A 77 -14.37 12.50 -15.04
N GLY A 78 -15.65 12.12 -15.24
CA GLY A 78 -16.08 11.34 -16.40
C GLY A 78 -15.86 12.06 -17.74
N GLU A 79 -15.90 13.40 -17.77
CA GLU A 79 -15.62 14.17 -18.99
C GLU A 79 -14.15 14.06 -19.39
N LYS A 80 -13.22 14.23 -18.43
CA LYS A 80 -11.79 14.03 -18.68
C LYS A 80 -11.49 12.57 -19.04
N LEU A 81 -12.10 11.61 -18.34
CA LEU A 81 -11.91 10.18 -18.64
C LEU A 81 -12.28 9.87 -20.09
N ARG A 82 -13.46 10.34 -20.54
CA ARG A 82 -13.93 10.19 -21.94
C ARG A 82 -13.03 10.89 -22.94
N ALA A 83 -12.61 12.13 -22.64
CA ALA A 83 -11.72 12.90 -23.51
C ALA A 83 -10.35 12.22 -23.72
N LEU A 84 -9.91 11.42 -22.75
CA LEU A 84 -8.66 10.66 -22.84
C LEU A 84 -8.80 9.37 -23.65
N GLN A 85 -10.00 8.91 -24.00
CA GLN A 85 -10.21 7.71 -24.82
C GLN A 85 -9.27 6.53 -24.46
N PRO A 86 -9.24 6.07 -23.20
CA PRO A 86 -8.45 4.91 -22.81
C PRO A 86 -8.96 3.64 -23.52
N ASP A 87 -8.03 2.74 -23.83
CA ASP A 87 -8.30 1.36 -24.23
C ASP A 87 -8.39 0.45 -23.00
N VAL A 88 -7.66 0.80 -21.94
CA VAL A 88 -7.59 0.06 -20.68
C VAL A 88 -7.69 1.02 -19.50
N ILE A 89 -8.53 0.68 -18.52
CA ILE A 89 -8.61 1.36 -17.23
C ILE A 89 -8.19 0.37 -16.14
N LEU A 90 -7.11 0.70 -15.44
CA LEU A 90 -6.68 -0.03 -14.26
C LEU A 90 -7.33 0.55 -13.01
N THR A 91 -7.96 -0.30 -12.21
CA THR A 91 -8.73 0.11 -11.02
C THR A 91 -8.63 -0.97 -9.93
N GLN A 92 -9.44 -0.86 -8.89
CA GLN A 92 -9.46 -1.78 -7.76
C GLN A 92 -10.88 -2.04 -7.24
N THR A 93 -11.05 -3.17 -6.57
CA THR A 93 -12.26 -3.52 -5.81
C THR A 93 -11.96 -3.89 -4.34
N GLN A 94 -10.73 -3.68 -3.87
CA GLN A 94 -10.23 -4.08 -2.54
C GLN A 94 -10.77 -3.21 -1.40
N CYS A 95 -10.75 -1.88 -1.58
CA CYS A 95 -10.92 -0.90 -0.52
C CYS A 95 -11.80 0.25 -0.99
N ALA A 96 -12.98 0.42 -0.38
CA ALA A 96 -13.90 1.52 -0.68
C ALA A 96 -13.37 2.91 -0.25
N VAL A 97 -12.28 2.94 0.51
CA VAL A 97 -11.65 4.16 1.05
C VAL A 97 -10.38 4.56 0.29
N CYS A 98 -9.74 3.62 -0.41
CA CYS A 98 -8.38 3.79 -0.92
C CYS A 98 -8.34 4.16 -2.42
N ALA A 99 -9.40 3.89 -3.15
CA ALA A 99 -9.58 4.40 -4.51
C ALA A 99 -11.08 4.52 -4.85
N VAL A 100 -11.36 4.93 -6.08
CA VAL A 100 -12.73 5.02 -6.61
C VAL A 100 -13.46 3.68 -6.51
N THR A 101 -14.76 3.72 -6.24
CA THR A 101 -15.56 2.51 -6.14
C THR A 101 -15.95 1.99 -7.53
N PRO A 102 -16.29 0.69 -7.67
CA PRO A 102 -16.84 0.16 -8.92
C PRO A 102 -18.06 0.96 -9.42
N ALA A 103 -18.96 1.34 -8.51
CA ALA A 103 -20.15 2.13 -8.85
C ALA A 103 -19.80 3.52 -9.42
N ASP A 104 -18.84 4.23 -8.83
CA ASP A 104 -18.41 5.54 -9.36
C ASP A 104 -17.82 5.42 -10.77
N LEU A 105 -17.07 4.33 -11.02
CA LEU A 105 -16.46 4.08 -12.31
C LEU A 105 -17.52 3.68 -13.35
N GLU A 106 -18.46 2.82 -12.98
CA GLU A 106 -19.63 2.45 -13.80
C GLU A 106 -20.43 3.71 -14.19
N ASP A 107 -20.72 4.60 -13.25
CA ASP A 107 -21.40 5.87 -13.51
C ASP A 107 -20.58 6.77 -14.45
N ALA A 108 -19.25 6.85 -14.27
CA ALA A 108 -18.38 7.65 -15.12
C ALA A 108 -18.32 7.15 -16.57
N ILE A 109 -18.48 5.84 -16.78
CA ILE A 109 -18.49 5.21 -18.12
C ILE A 109 -19.90 4.92 -18.64
N ALA A 110 -20.97 5.15 -17.88
CA ALA A 110 -22.35 4.85 -18.31
C ALA A 110 -22.77 5.56 -19.61
N GLN A 111 -22.15 6.70 -19.92
CA GLN A 111 -22.37 7.47 -21.15
C GLN A 111 -21.25 7.28 -22.19
N TRP A 112 -20.50 6.17 -22.13
CA TRP A 112 -19.45 5.89 -23.09
C TRP A 112 -20.04 5.69 -24.48
N THR A 113 -19.39 6.28 -25.49
CA THR A 113 -19.78 6.12 -26.89
C THR A 113 -18.61 5.56 -27.67
N GLY A 114 -18.82 4.45 -28.38
CA GLY A 114 -17.78 3.77 -29.17
C GLY A 114 -17.34 2.47 -28.50
N GLN A 115 -16.06 2.12 -28.66
CA GLN A 115 -15.49 0.96 -27.98
C GLN A 115 -15.24 1.30 -26.51
N GLU A 116 -15.83 0.51 -25.62
CA GLU A 116 -15.60 0.66 -24.18
C GLU A 116 -14.19 0.20 -23.79
N PRO A 117 -13.56 0.88 -22.82
CA PRO A 117 -12.27 0.46 -22.29
C PRO A 117 -12.38 -0.88 -21.58
N THR A 118 -11.33 -1.68 -21.67
CA THR A 118 -11.19 -2.88 -20.83
C THR A 118 -10.92 -2.46 -19.39
N LEU A 119 -11.79 -2.87 -18.47
CA LEU A 119 -11.59 -2.64 -17.03
C LEU A 119 -10.75 -3.77 -16.43
N VAL A 120 -9.67 -3.40 -15.74
CA VAL A 120 -8.82 -4.34 -14.98
C VAL A 120 -8.90 -3.98 -13.51
N SER A 121 -9.69 -4.72 -12.76
CA SER A 121 -9.83 -4.55 -11.30
C SER A 121 -8.84 -5.43 -10.55
N LEU A 122 -8.08 -4.80 -9.67
CA LEU A 122 -7.11 -5.44 -8.78
C LEU A 122 -7.68 -5.52 -7.36
N ALA A 123 -7.46 -6.65 -6.69
CA ALA A 123 -7.95 -6.90 -5.34
C ALA A 123 -7.10 -7.98 -4.67
N PRO A 124 -5.82 -7.69 -4.37
CA PRO A 124 -4.95 -8.69 -3.80
C PRO A 124 -5.15 -8.80 -2.29
N ASP A 125 -5.40 -10.02 -1.80
CA ASP A 125 -5.45 -10.30 -0.37
C ASP A 125 -4.07 -10.74 0.14
N ASP A 126 -3.28 -11.42 -0.69
CA ASP A 126 -1.96 -11.94 -0.32
C ASP A 126 -0.90 -11.69 -1.41
N MET A 127 0.35 -12.07 -1.16
CA MET A 127 1.44 -11.91 -2.11
C MET A 127 1.23 -12.73 -3.39
N ALA A 128 0.54 -13.87 -3.34
CA ALA A 128 0.24 -14.65 -4.52
C ALA A 128 -0.73 -13.89 -5.44
N ASP A 129 -1.74 -13.23 -4.87
CA ASP A 129 -2.63 -12.35 -5.62
C ASP A 129 -1.90 -11.13 -6.17
N VAL A 130 -0.95 -10.53 -5.43
CA VAL A 130 -0.11 -9.45 -5.97
C VAL A 130 0.60 -9.90 -7.25
N TRP A 131 1.21 -11.09 -7.25
CA TRP A 131 1.81 -11.65 -8.47
C TRP A 131 0.77 -11.93 -9.56
N GLY A 132 -0.41 -12.41 -9.18
CA GLY A 132 -1.55 -12.58 -10.07
C GLY A 132 -1.98 -11.27 -10.74
N ASP A 133 -1.94 -10.16 -10.03
CA ASP A 133 -2.29 -8.83 -10.54
C ASP A 133 -1.29 -8.34 -11.60
N PHE A 134 0.02 -8.59 -11.43
CA PHE A 134 1.00 -8.35 -12.51
C PHE A 134 0.64 -9.12 -13.78
N LEU A 135 0.25 -10.39 -13.65
CA LEU A 135 -0.14 -11.23 -14.79
C LEU A 135 -1.46 -10.75 -15.42
N ARG A 136 -2.42 -10.29 -14.61
CA ARG A 136 -3.70 -9.76 -15.09
C ARG A 136 -3.51 -8.46 -15.88
N VAL A 137 -2.69 -7.54 -15.36
CA VAL A 137 -2.32 -6.31 -16.07
C VAL A 137 -1.52 -6.66 -17.33
N GLY A 138 -0.56 -7.59 -17.23
CA GLY A 138 0.20 -8.08 -18.38
C GLY A 138 -0.69 -8.60 -19.50
N ALA A 139 -1.66 -9.46 -19.19
CA ALA A 139 -2.60 -9.99 -20.18
C ALA A 139 -3.48 -8.90 -20.81
N ALA A 140 -3.97 -7.94 -20.01
CA ALA A 140 -4.75 -6.82 -20.52
C ALA A 140 -3.94 -5.85 -21.39
N LEU A 141 -2.60 -5.93 -21.36
CA LEU A 141 -1.66 -5.12 -22.12
C LEU A 141 -0.87 -5.91 -23.17
N ASP A 142 -1.22 -7.18 -23.42
CA ASP A 142 -0.52 -8.13 -24.31
C ASP A 142 0.98 -8.25 -24.00
N ALA A 143 1.29 -8.36 -22.71
CA ALA A 143 2.65 -8.37 -22.15
C ALA A 143 2.85 -9.46 -21.10
N GLU A 144 2.23 -10.62 -21.27
CA GLU A 144 2.25 -11.73 -20.33
C GLU A 144 3.67 -12.24 -20.05
N ASP A 145 4.52 -12.31 -21.07
CA ASP A 145 5.92 -12.76 -20.92
C ASP A 145 6.75 -11.75 -20.12
N ARG A 146 6.54 -10.45 -20.37
CA ARG A 146 7.18 -9.39 -19.59
C ARG A 146 6.69 -9.38 -18.14
N ALA A 147 5.40 -9.64 -17.92
CA ALA A 147 4.85 -9.78 -16.58
C ALA A 147 5.46 -10.95 -15.82
N ARG A 148 5.60 -12.12 -16.46
CA ARG A 148 6.29 -13.27 -15.88
C ARG A 148 7.74 -12.97 -15.55
N GLU A 149 8.46 -12.27 -16.43
CA GLU A 149 9.85 -11.87 -16.19
C GLU A 149 9.98 -10.93 -14.98
N VAL A 150 9.15 -9.88 -14.92
CA VAL A 150 9.17 -8.92 -13.81
C VAL A 150 8.83 -9.61 -12.49
N VAL A 151 7.79 -10.45 -12.45
CA VAL A 151 7.43 -11.23 -11.25
C VAL A 151 8.58 -12.12 -10.80
N ALA A 152 9.23 -12.84 -11.72
CA ALA A 152 10.37 -13.68 -11.39
C ALA A 152 11.54 -12.89 -10.78
N GLN A 153 11.82 -11.68 -11.30
CA GLN A 153 12.86 -10.81 -10.75
C GLN A 153 12.51 -10.33 -9.33
N LEU A 154 11.26 -9.94 -9.08
CA LEU A 154 10.80 -9.50 -7.76
C LEU A 154 10.83 -10.65 -6.74
N GLN A 155 10.36 -11.84 -7.13
CA GLN A 155 10.42 -13.04 -6.30
C GLN A 155 11.86 -13.45 -5.97
N ALA A 156 12.79 -13.34 -6.94
CA ALA A 156 14.20 -13.62 -6.70
C ALA A 156 14.82 -12.67 -5.67
N ARG A 157 14.46 -11.38 -5.72
CA ARG A 157 14.87 -10.41 -4.68
C ARG A 157 14.32 -10.80 -3.30
N MET A 158 13.05 -11.17 -3.19
CA MET A 158 12.46 -11.60 -1.91
C MET A 158 13.12 -12.89 -1.38
N ALA A 159 13.46 -13.83 -2.25
CA ALA A 159 14.19 -15.03 -1.87
C ALA A 159 15.59 -14.69 -1.31
N ALA A 160 16.27 -13.69 -1.87
CA ALA A 160 17.56 -13.23 -1.36
C ALA A 160 17.44 -12.64 0.06
N ILE A 161 16.35 -11.92 0.37
CA ILE A 161 16.07 -11.42 1.73
C ILE A 161 15.92 -12.60 2.70
N ASN A 162 15.10 -13.59 2.34
CA ASN A 162 14.88 -14.79 3.17
C ASN A 162 16.20 -15.53 3.47
N ILE A 163 17.07 -15.66 2.46
CA ILE A 163 18.41 -16.24 2.64
C ILE A 163 19.27 -15.40 3.60
N ALA A 164 19.23 -14.07 3.48
CA ALA A 164 20.03 -13.18 4.32
C ALA A 164 19.63 -13.25 5.81
N VAL A 165 18.35 -13.51 6.11
CA VAL A 165 17.81 -13.63 7.47
C VAL A 165 17.71 -15.08 7.97
N ALA A 166 18.14 -16.06 7.17
CA ALA A 166 18.04 -17.47 7.52
C ALA A 166 18.81 -17.80 8.81
N GLY A 167 18.16 -18.51 9.74
CA GLY A 167 18.75 -18.90 11.02
C GLY A 167 18.84 -17.79 12.07
N LYS A 168 18.39 -16.56 11.75
CA LYS A 168 18.27 -15.48 12.74
C LYS A 168 17.07 -15.73 13.67
N PRO A 169 17.08 -15.17 14.90
CA PRO A 169 15.90 -15.17 15.78
C PRO A 169 14.73 -14.47 15.09
N LYS A 170 13.51 -15.00 15.24
CA LYS A 170 12.32 -14.39 14.63
C LYS A 170 11.60 -13.48 15.63
N PRO A 171 11.82 -12.14 15.62
CA PRO A 171 11.11 -11.25 16.51
C PRO A 171 9.61 -11.24 16.20
N ARG A 172 8.78 -11.08 17.23
CA ARG A 172 7.35 -10.83 17.10
C ARG A 172 7.14 -9.38 16.65
N VAL A 173 6.49 -9.17 15.51
CA VAL A 173 6.31 -7.85 14.89
C VAL A 173 4.83 -7.50 14.86
N ALA A 174 4.47 -6.37 15.46
CA ALA A 174 3.19 -5.73 15.24
C ALA A 174 3.38 -4.55 14.29
N ALA A 175 2.70 -4.59 13.15
CA ALA A 175 2.77 -3.56 12.14
C ALA A 175 1.45 -2.78 12.11
N ILE A 176 1.48 -1.51 12.50
CA ILE A 176 0.31 -0.66 12.74
C ILE A 176 0.11 0.25 11.51
N GLU A 177 -0.99 0.06 10.79
CA GLU A 177 -1.32 0.85 9.60
C GLU A 177 -2.33 1.98 9.84
N TRP A 178 -2.95 2.01 11.03
CA TRP A 178 -3.76 3.12 11.49
C TRP A 178 -3.52 3.36 12.98
N LEU A 179 -3.28 4.61 13.36
CA LEU A 179 -2.82 4.95 14.71
C LEU A 179 -3.97 5.23 15.69
N ASP A 180 -5.11 5.72 15.19
CA ASP A 180 -6.29 5.99 16.03
C ASP A 180 -7.60 5.90 15.20
N PRO A 181 -8.47 4.90 15.44
CA PRO A 181 -8.27 3.75 16.34
C PRO A 181 -7.15 2.80 15.84
N LEU A 182 -6.68 1.87 16.69
CA LEU A 182 -5.57 1.00 16.29
C LEU A 182 -6.01 -0.01 15.22
N MET A 183 -5.28 -0.06 14.10
CA MET A 183 -5.42 -1.10 13.08
C MET A 183 -4.08 -1.75 12.78
N VAL A 184 -4.05 -3.09 12.81
CA VAL A 184 -2.88 -3.88 12.44
C VAL A 184 -2.97 -4.22 10.96
N ALA A 185 -1.82 -4.24 10.28
CA ALA A 185 -1.82 -4.57 8.88
C ALA A 185 -1.99 -6.05 8.57
N GLY A 186 -3.04 -6.32 7.82
CA GLY A 186 -3.34 -7.62 7.24
C GLY A 186 -2.89 -7.72 5.79
N ASN A 187 -3.69 -8.46 5.02
CA ASN A 187 -3.47 -8.78 3.62
C ASN A 187 -2.08 -9.43 3.41
N TRP A 188 -1.25 -8.83 2.55
CA TRP A 188 0.10 -9.29 2.22
C TRP A 188 1.16 -8.97 3.30
N VAL A 189 0.89 -8.05 4.23
CA VAL A 189 1.91 -7.56 5.15
C VAL A 189 2.44 -8.64 6.12
N PRO A 190 1.61 -9.54 6.67
CA PRO A 190 2.10 -10.68 7.43
C PRO A 190 3.13 -11.54 6.67
N GLU A 191 2.95 -11.76 5.36
CA GLU A 191 3.92 -12.50 4.54
C GLU A 191 5.23 -11.72 4.34
N LEU A 192 5.15 -10.39 4.18
CA LEU A 192 6.34 -9.53 4.12
C LEU A 192 7.16 -9.63 5.41
N ILE A 193 6.49 -9.63 6.58
CA ILE A 193 7.13 -9.83 7.88
C ILE A 193 7.81 -11.21 7.94
N GLU A 194 7.15 -12.26 7.45
CA GLU A 194 7.72 -13.61 7.42
C GLU A 194 8.94 -13.71 6.50
N VAL A 195 8.89 -13.08 5.32
CA VAL A 195 10.03 -12.98 4.38
C VAL A 195 11.21 -12.26 5.01
N ALA A 196 10.95 -11.20 5.77
CA ALA A 196 11.93 -10.45 6.54
C ALA A 196 12.45 -11.21 7.78
N GLY A 197 12.00 -12.45 8.02
CA GLY A 197 12.44 -13.27 9.14
C GLY A 197 11.84 -12.85 10.49
N GLY A 198 10.74 -12.11 10.49
CA GLY A 198 9.93 -11.83 11.66
C GLY A 198 8.81 -12.86 11.86
N THR A 199 7.95 -12.62 12.84
CA THR A 199 6.68 -13.32 13.04
C THR A 199 5.59 -12.27 13.24
N SER A 200 4.64 -12.19 12.30
CA SER A 200 3.51 -11.28 12.43
C SER A 200 2.66 -11.64 13.64
N VAL A 201 2.22 -10.64 14.41
CA VAL A 201 1.24 -10.82 15.48
C VAL A 201 -0.01 -9.99 15.18
N LEU A 202 -1.16 -10.46 15.67
CA LEU A 202 -2.47 -9.79 15.55
C LEU A 202 -3.05 -9.69 14.13
N ALA A 203 -2.32 -10.15 13.10
CA ALA A 203 -2.81 -10.27 11.73
C ALA A 203 -2.43 -11.64 11.13
N THR A 204 -3.23 -12.08 10.17
CA THR A 204 -3.07 -13.36 9.46
C THR A 204 -2.89 -13.08 7.97
N PRO A 205 -1.96 -13.77 7.26
CA PRO A 205 -1.82 -13.68 5.82
C PRO A 205 -3.17 -13.79 5.08
N GLY A 206 -3.42 -12.93 4.10
CA GLY A 206 -4.63 -12.97 3.28
C GLY A 206 -5.92 -12.53 3.98
N GLN A 207 -5.87 -12.08 5.24
CA GLN A 207 -7.03 -11.53 5.94
C GLN A 207 -6.96 -10.02 5.98
N HIS A 208 -8.07 -9.33 5.76
CA HIS A 208 -8.12 -7.87 5.88
C HIS A 208 -7.63 -7.38 7.24
N SER A 209 -7.11 -6.17 7.23
CA SER A 209 -6.55 -5.47 8.38
C SER A 209 -7.56 -5.31 9.50
N PRO A 210 -7.35 -5.95 10.67
CA PRO A 210 -8.29 -5.87 11.78
C PRO A 210 -8.06 -4.60 12.59
N TRP A 211 -9.16 -3.93 12.94
CA TRP A 211 -9.18 -3.02 14.08
C TRP A 211 -8.96 -3.81 15.36
N ILE A 212 -8.12 -3.28 16.25
CA ILE A 212 -7.78 -3.91 17.51
C ILE A 212 -7.98 -2.95 18.67
N GLU A 213 -8.27 -3.52 19.84
CA GLU A 213 -8.22 -2.79 21.10
C GLU A 213 -6.80 -2.78 21.67
N TRP A 214 -6.52 -1.77 22.48
CA TRP A 214 -5.25 -1.62 23.17
C TRP A 214 -4.88 -2.83 24.04
N GLU A 215 -5.86 -3.49 24.66
CA GLU A 215 -5.68 -4.70 25.45
C GLU A 215 -5.13 -5.86 24.60
N GLN A 216 -5.54 -5.95 23.33
CA GLN A 216 -5.04 -6.97 22.41
C GLN A 216 -3.57 -6.70 22.07
N LEU A 217 -3.20 -5.44 21.81
CA LEU A 217 -1.80 -5.05 21.58
C LEU A 217 -0.93 -5.33 22.83
N ALA A 218 -1.41 -4.94 24.01
CA ALA A 218 -0.73 -5.16 25.28
C ALA A 218 -0.55 -6.66 25.59
N ALA A 219 -1.56 -7.49 25.30
CA ALA A 219 -1.47 -8.93 25.49
C ALA A 219 -0.53 -9.62 24.48
N ALA A 220 -0.41 -9.07 23.26
CA ALA A 220 0.50 -9.58 22.26
C ALA A 220 1.97 -9.29 22.57
N ASP A 221 2.27 -8.19 23.28
CA ASP A 221 3.61 -7.74 23.71
C ASP A 221 4.70 -8.00 22.64
N PRO A 222 4.63 -7.30 21.48
CA PRO A 222 5.55 -7.52 20.37
C PRO A 222 6.99 -7.12 20.73
N ASP A 223 7.96 -7.77 20.10
CA ASP A 223 9.38 -7.43 20.23
C ASP A 223 9.75 -6.22 19.33
N VAL A 224 8.95 -5.95 18.29
CA VAL A 224 9.13 -4.84 17.34
C VAL A 224 7.78 -4.21 17.02
N LEU A 225 7.74 -2.87 17.03
CA LEU A 225 6.61 -2.07 16.55
C LEU A 225 6.99 -1.33 15.28
N VAL A 226 6.21 -1.53 14.21
CA VAL A 226 6.38 -0.83 12.93
C VAL A 226 5.16 0.04 12.69
N LEU A 227 5.33 1.36 12.76
CA LEU A 227 4.30 2.33 12.41
C LEU A 227 4.40 2.62 10.92
N MET A 228 3.34 2.28 10.18
CA MET A 228 3.27 2.46 8.73
C MET A 228 1.90 3.02 8.30
N PRO A 229 1.46 4.14 8.90
CA PRO A 229 0.14 4.68 8.64
C PRO A 229 -0.11 4.92 7.15
N CYS A 230 -1.24 4.42 6.66
CA CYS A 230 -1.58 4.51 5.25
C CYS A 230 -1.66 5.97 4.78
N GLY A 231 -1.03 6.26 3.63
CA GLY A 231 -1.01 7.61 3.05
C GLY A 231 -0.06 8.61 3.72
N PHE A 232 0.70 8.19 4.75
CA PHE A 232 1.61 9.09 5.47
C PHE A 232 3.07 8.89 5.09
N ARG A 233 3.78 10.02 4.96
CA ARG A 233 5.24 10.07 5.03
C ARG A 233 5.71 9.86 6.48
N ILE A 234 6.99 9.54 6.65
CA ILE A 234 7.64 9.42 7.98
C ILE A 234 7.36 10.64 8.88
N ALA A 235 7.47 11.85 8.34
CA ALA A 235 7.25 13.07 9.11
C ALA A 235 5.82 13.16 9.70
N GLN A 236 4.81 12.70 8.96
CA GLN A 236 3.42 12.67 9.44
C GLN A 236 3.24 11.58 10.50
N ALA A 237 3.81 10.38 10.28
CA ALA A 237 3.78 9.32 11.27
C ALA A 237 4.43 9.74 12.61
N LEU A 238 5.52 10.51 12.55
CA LEU A 238 6.18 11.07 13.73
C LEU A 238 5.38 12.19 14.41
N ASP A 239 4.65 13.02 13.66
CA ASP A 239 3.76 14.05 14.23
C ASP A 239 2.58 13.44 15.01
N GLU A 240 2.14 12.24 14.61
CA GLU A 240 1.07 11.52 15.28
C GLU A 240 1.54 10.62 16.42
N TYR A 241 2.77 10.11 16.38
CA TYR A 241 3.33 9.25 17.43
C TYR A 241 3.09 9.73 18.89
N PRO A 242 3.12 11.04 19.23
CA PRO A 242 2.76 11.52 20.56
C PRO A 242 1.38 11.08 21.07
N SER A 243 0.39 10.86 20.19
CA SER A 243 -0.95 10.37 20.60
C SER A 243 -0.89 8.94 21.12
N LEU A 244 -0.10 8.07 20.49
CA LEU A 244 0.14 6.69 20.93
C LEU A 244 0.94 6.64 22.23
N SER A 245 2.05 7.37 22.27
CA SER A 245 2.97 7.37 23.42
C SER A 245 2.38 8.01 24.69
N ALA A 246 1.24 8.70 24.59
CA ALA A 246 0.50 9.19 25.73
C ALA A 246 -0.25 8.08 26.49
N ASP A 247 -0.58 6.96 25.84
CA ASP A 247 -1.27 5.84 26.49
C ASP A 247 -0.31 5.06 27.41
N PRO A 248 -0.62 4.86 28.70
CA PRO A 248 0.23 4.09 29.61
C PRO A 248 0.48 2.65 29.13
N ARG A 249 -0.46 2.05 28.40
CA ARG A 249 -0.33 0.70 27.85
C ARG A 249 0.75 0.64 26.77
N TRP A 250 0.89 1.69 25.96
CA TRP A 250 1.96 1.82 24.97
C TRP A 250 3.34 1.77 25.65
N ARG A 251 3.56 2.59 26.68
CA ARG A 251 4.83 2.68 27.42
C ARG A 251 5.22 1.38 28.13
N ALA A 252 4.25 0.50 28.38
CA ALA A 252 4.47 -0.78 29.03
C ALA A 252 4.95 -1.89 28.07
N LEU A 253 4.82 -1.70 26.76
CA LEU A 253 5.22 -2.70 25.76
C LEU A 253 6.73 -2.92 25.77
N ARG A 254 7.16 -4.17 25.59
CA ARG A 254 8.59 -4.52 25.49
C ARG A 254 9.29 -3.76 24.36
N ALA A 255 8.70 -3.75 23.18
CA ALA A 255 9.24 -3.01 22.03
C ALA A 255 9.50 -1.53 22.35
N VAL A 256 8.65 -0.91 23.18
CA VAL A 256 8.84 0.48 23.62
C VAL A 256 10.00 0.59 24.60
N GLN A 257 10.03 -0.25 25.65
CA GLN A 257 11.09 -0.23 26.67
C GLN A 257 12.48 -0.55 26.11
N GLU A 258 12.56 -1.37 25.06
CA GLU A 258 13.80 -1.71 24.36
C GLU A 258 14.12 -0.74 23.20
N GLY A 259 13.26 0.26 22.97
CA GLY A 259 13.38 1.24 21.91
C GLY A 259 13.30 0.64 20.50
N ARG A 260 12.58 -0.45 20.30
CA ARG A 260 12.35 -1.13 19.01
C ARG A 260 11.03 -0.68 18.36
N VAL A 261 10.86 0.63 18.28
CA VAL A 261 9.73 1.31 17.63
C VAL A 261 10.24 2.05 16.41
N TYR A 262 9.60 1.83 15.27
CA TYR A 262 10.04 2.36 13.98
C TYR A 262 8.89 3.05 13.27
N ALA A 263 9.15 4.23 12.71
CA ALA A 263 8.23 4.88 11.78
C ALA A 263 8.70 4.63 10.36
N THR A 264 7.77 4.34 9.47
CA THR A 264 8.05 4.08 8.05
C THR A 264 7.25 4.98 7.14
N ASP A 265 7.64 5.02 5.88
CA ASP A 265 6.92 5.68 4.80
C ASP A 265 5.75 4.79 4.32
N GLY A 266 4.63 4.88 5.04
CA GLY A 266 3.40 4.15 4.75
C GLY A 266 2.72 4.56 3.43
N GLN A 267 3.01 5.75 2.91
CA GLN A 267 2.50 6.21 1.62
C GLN A 267 3.04 5.37 0.45
N TYR A 268 4.31 4.94 0.50
CA TYR A 268 4.99 4.33 -0.65
C TYR A 268 5.24 2.83 -0.54
N PHE A 269 5.49 2.29 0.64
CA PHE A 269 6.03 0.94 0.74
C PHE A 269 4.97 -0.10 1.12
N PHE A 270 4.11 0.15 2.10
CA PHE A 270 3.30 -0.93 2.68
C PHE A 270 1.90 -1.09 2.09
N ASN A 271 1.33 0.01 1.60
CA ASN A 271 -0.09 0.10 1.23
C ASN A 271 -0.33 0.15 -0.29
N ARG A 272 0.72 -0.15 -1.08
CA ARG A 272 0.66 -0.19 -2.55
C ARG A 272 1.08 -1.58 -3.03
N PRO A 273 0.15 -2.52 -3.24
CA PRO A 273 0.46 -3.90 -3.61
C PRO A 273 0.99 -3.99 -5.05
N GLY A 274 2.28 -3.75 -5.20
CA GLY A 274 2.96 -3.64 -6.49
C GLY A 274 4.46 -3.89 -6.36
N PRO A 275 5.29 -3.38 -7.28
CA PRO A 275 6.70 -3.76 -7.37
C PRO A 275 7.51 -3.40 -6.11
N ARG A 276 7.13 -2.32 -5.40
CA ARG A 276 7.83 -1.84 -4.21
C ARG A 276 7.60 -2.68 -2.96
N LEU A 277 6.68 -3.65 -2.95
CA LEU A 277 6.55 -4.56 -1.81
C LEU A 277 7.84 -5.35 -1.51
N VAL A 278 8.70 -5.53 -2.51
CA VAL A 278 10.04 -6.10 -2.30
C VAL A 278 10.90 -5.18 -1.43
N GLU A 279 10.86 -3.87 -1.67
CA GLU A 279 11.56 -2.87 -0.83
C GLU A 279 10.94 -2.84 0.58
N SER A 280 9.63 -3.06 0.72
CA SER A 280 8.96 -3.20 2.02
C SER A 280 9.46 -4.40 2.81
N ALA A 281 9.71 -5.54 2.16
CA ALA A 281 10.35 -6.69 2.79
C ALA A 281 11.82 -6.40 3.17
N GLU A 282 12.56 -5.64 2.36
CA GLU A 282 13.93 -5.20 2.67
C GLU A 282 13.94 -4.29 3.90
N ILE A 283 13.03 -3.31 3.98
CA ILE A 283 12.83 -2.42 5.13
C ILE A 283 12.54 -3.23 6.40
N LEU A 284 11.60 -4.18 6.34
CA LEU A 284 11.28 -5.02 7.48
C LEU A 284 12.46 -5.90 7.91
N ALA A 285 13.28 -6.36 6.96
CA ALA A 285 14.47 -7.15 7.27
C ALA A 285 15.53 -6.33 8.01
N GLU A 286 15.77 -5.07 7.59
CA GLU A 286 16.65 -4.13 8.30
C GLU A 286 16.15 -3.86 9.73
N ILE A 287 14.84 -3.62 9.88
CA ILE A 287 14.20 -3.36 11.18
C ILE A 287 14.26 -4.58 12.11
N CYS A 288 13.99 -5.77 11.58
CA CYS A 288 13.97 -7.01 12.37
C CYS A 288 15.38 -7.45 12.77
N HIS A 289 16.37 -7.27 11.89
CA HIS A 289 17.72 -7.80 12.03
C HIS A 289 18.78 -6.73 11.72
N PRO A 290 19.05 -5.78 12.62
CA PRO A 290 19.99 -4.68 12.36
C PRO A 290 21.45 -5.14 12.12
N ASP A 291 21.77 -6.40 12.44
CA ASP A 291 23.10 -6.98 12.22
C ASP A 291 23.33 -7.52 10.79
N ILE A 292 22.32 -7.51 9.91
CA ILE A 292 22.51 -7.89 8.50
C ILE A 292 23.10 -6.72 7.70
N ALA A 293 23.71 -7.02 6.55
CA ALA A 293 24.13 -5.96 5.65
C ALA A 293 22.90 -5.15 5.21
N PRO A 294 22.90 -3.81 5.38
CA PRO A 294 21.72 -3.01 5.08
C PRO A 294 21.47 -2.97 3.57
N PHE A 295 20.19 -2.97 3.20
CA PHE A 295 19.69 -2.71 1.85
C PHE A 295 19.70 -1.19 1.52
N GLY A 296 19.85 -0.33 2.53
CA GLY A 296 20.05 1.10 2.41
C GLY A 296 18.78 1.94 2.57
N HIS A 297 17.77 1.43 3.28
CA HIS A 297 16.48 2.11 3.42
C HIS A 297 16.36 2.99 4.68
N GLU A 298 17.24 2.80 5.67
CA GLU A 298 17.29 3.63 6.88
C GLU A 298 17.46 5.13 6.56
N GLY A 299 16.67 5.97 7.20
CA GLY A 299 16.64 7.42 7.00
C GLY A 299 15.82 7.88 5.78
N ALA A 300 15.63 7.01 4.79
CA ALA A 300 14.85 7.32 3.58
C ALA A 300 13.42 6.77 3.64
N ALA A 301 13.27 5.50 4.02
CA ALA A 301 11.98 4.80 4.06
C ALA A 301 11.56 4.38 5.48
N TRP A 302 12.49 4.35 6.43
CA TRP A 302 12.18 4.16 7.85
C TRP A 302 13.15 4.89 8.76
N VAL A 303 12.71 5.19 9.98
CA VAL A 303 13.53 5.72 11.07
C VAL A 303 13.17 5.04 12.38
N ARG A 304 14.15 4.85 13.25
CA ARG A 304 13.93 4.46 14.63
C ARG A 304 13.39 5.66 15.42
N ILE A 305 12.30 5.46 16.15
CA ILE A 305 11.78 6.48 17.06
C ILE A 305 12.62 6.42 18.33
N ALA A 306 13.34 7.51 18.62
CA ALA A 306 14.10 7.64 19.86
C ALA A 306 13.16 8.10 20.98
N GLU A 307 13.17 7.36 22.10
CA GLU A 307 12.56 7.78 23.37
C GLU A 307 13.59 8.44 24.29
#